data_AF-A0A351TNS9-F1
#
_entry.id   AF-A0A351TNS9-F1
#
_cell.length_a   1.000
_cell.length_b   1.000
_cell.length_c   1.000
_cell.angle_alpha   90.00
_cell.angle_beta   90.00
_cell.angle_gamma   90.00
#
_symmetry.space_group_name_H-M   'P 1'
#
loop_
_entity.id
_entity.type
_entity.pdbx_description
1 polymer ?
#
loop_
_entity_poly.entity_id
_entity_poly.type
_entity_poly.pdbx_seq_one_letter_code
_entity_poly.pdbx_strand_id
1 'polypeptide(L)'
;HTYWHVDCVRSQSLDAFTEHYRNWCKRKGYNFCAQKAQDIYQSSSDLIAVFPKDDNTKRLIRQAVAMLNTASQTVESLRLEMDRAASTLPEYPVVMAMGGVGPTLGPQLMAEIGDVARFTHRGALTAFAGVDPGRDDSGQRVRKSVPTTKKGSPYLRKTLFQIMDGLIKRSPADDPVYAFMDKKRAQGKPYYVYMTAGANKFLRIYYGRVKEYLASLPQASGGEEGNDGI
;
A
#
# COMPACT_ATOMS: atom_id res chain seq x y z
N HIS A 1 9.73 -23.78 17.91
CA HIS A 1 10.33 -22.96 16.82
C HIS A 1 11.77 -23.37 16.65
N THR A 2 12.10 -23.94 15.49
CA THR A 2 13.24 -24.86 15.30
C THR A 2 14.55 -24.16 14.92
N TYR A 3 14.50 -22.97 14.32
CA TYR A 3 15.67 -22.29 13.75
C TYR A 3 15.86 -20.92 14.40
N TRP A 4 16.33 -20.89 15.64
CA TRP A 4 16.56 -19.63 16.39
C TRP A 4 18.05 -19.23 16.43
N HIS A 5 18.94 -20.09 15.95
CA HIS A 5 20.38 -19.85 15.85
C HIS A 5 20.91 -20.46 14.56
N VAL A 6 22.01 -19.93 14.01
CA VAL A 6 22.64 -20.49 12.79
C VAL A 6 23.05 -21.95 12.99
N ASP A 7 23.48 -22.32 14.20
CA ASP A 7 23.81 -23.70 14.59
C ASP A 7 22.59 -24.63 14.66
N CYS A 8 21.36 -24.14 14.57
CA CYS A 8 20.20 -25.00 14.36
C CYS A 8 20.12 -25.51 12.91
N VAL A 9 20.79 -24.83 11.99
CA VAL A 9 20.79 -25.10 10.55
C VAL A 9 22.10 -25.77 10.15
N ARG A 10 23.25 -25.09 10.35
CA ARG A 10 24.56 -25.55 9.86
C ARG A 10 25.12 -26.79 10.58
N SER A 11 24.51 -27.22 11.68
CA SER A 11 24.89 -28.47 12.37
C SER A 11 24.30 -29.72 11.71
N GLN A 12 23.36 -29.55 10.78
CA GLN A 12 22.77 -30.63 9.99
C GLN A 12 23.41 -30.65 8.61
N SER A 13 23.27 -31.76 7.87
CA SER A 13 23.55 -31.72 6.42
C SER A 13 22.50 -30.90 5.68
N LEU A 14 22.83 -30.41 4.49
CA LEU A 14 21.90 -29.69 3.63
C LEU A 14 20.62 -30.49 3.37
N ASP A 15 20.75 -31.79 3.11
CA ASP A 15 19.60 -32.68 2.84
C ASP A 15 18.70 -32.83 4.07
N ALA A 16 19.30 -33.04 5.24
CA ALA A 16 18.56 -33.16 6.50
C ALA A 16 17.83 -31.85 6.86
N PHE A 17 18.50 -30.70 6.69
CA PHE A 17 17.89 -29.41 6.91
C PHE A 17 16.74 -29.15 5.91
N THR A 18 16.94 -29.46 4.63
CA THR A 18 15.94 -29.27 3.56
C THR A 18 14.68 -30.08 3.84
N GLU A 19 14.84 -31.33 4.27
CA GLU A 19 13.70 -32.19 4.60
C GLU A 19 12.99 -31.73 5.87
N HIS A 20 13.74 -31.32 6.90
CA HIS A 20 13.14 -30.72 8.09
C HIS A 20 12.39 -29.41 7.73
N TYR A 21 12.95 -28.58 6.84
CA TYR A 21 12.34 -27.33 6.37
C TYR A 21 11.06 -27.59 5.58
N ARG A 22 11.03 -28.60 4.70
CA ARG A 22 9.83 -29.05 3.99
C ARG A 22 8.71 -29.41 4.96
N ASN A 23 9.02 -30.23 5.98
CA ASN A 23 8.06 -30.64 7.00
C ASN A 23 7.60 -29.47 7.88
N TRP A 24 8.49 -28.52 8.16
CA TRP A 24 8.14 -27.28 8.85
C TRP A 24 7.18 -26.41 8.01
N CYS A 25 7.47 -26.23 6.72
CA CYS A 25 6.60 -25.49 5.79
C CYS A 25 5.21 -26.11 5.72
N LYS A 26 5.11 -27.44 5.54
CA LYS A 26 3.83 -28.17 5.53
C LYS A 26 3.01 -27.94 6.80
N ARG A 27 3.65 -28.02 7.98
CA ARG A 27 2.97 -27.79 9.27
C ARG A 27 2.52 -26.35 9.49
N LYS A 28 3.21 -25.38 8.89
CA LYS A 28 2.93 -23.95 9.04
C LYS A 28 2.12 -23.36 7.88
N GLY A 29 1.76 -24.16 6.88
CA GLY A 29 1.02 -23.72 5.70
C GLY A 29 1.84 -22.86 4.74
N TYR A 30 3.17 -22.95 4.78
CA TYR A 30 4.05 -22.24 3.84
C TYR A 30 4.33 -23.07 2.59
N ASN A 31 4.49 -22.40 1.44
CA ASN A 31 4.97 -23.03 0.22
C ASN A 31 6.45 -23.38 0.36
N PHE A 32 6.78 -24.66 0.21
CA PHE A 32 8.16 -25.11 0.21
C PHE A 32 8.88 -24.63 -1.06
N CYS A 33 10.11 -24.15 -0.89
CA CYS A 33 11.00 -23.78 -1.98
C CYS A 33 12.39 -24.36 -1.67
N ALA A 34 12.89 -25.24 -2.55
CA ALA A 34 14.18 -25.89 -2.39
C ALA A 34 15.33 -24.88 -2.47
N GLN A 35 15.28 -23.93 -3.42
CA GLN A 35 16.27 -22.87 -3.55
C GLN A 35 16.38 -22.06 -2.25
N LYS A 36 15.23 -21.67 -1.68
CA LYS A 36 15.22 -20.92 -0.42
C LYS A 36 15.82 -21.71 0.75
N ALA A 37 15.62 -23.02 0.79
CA ALA A 37 16.25 -23.88 1.79
C ALA A 37 17.78 -23.86 1.62
N GLN A 38 18.26 -24.02 0.38
CA GLN A 38 19.69 -23.94 0.07
C GLN A 38 20.28 -22.57 0.43
N ASP A 39 19.60 -21.48 0.08
CA ASP A 39 20.05 -20.12 0.39
C ASP A 39 20.17 -19.88 1.91
N ILE A 40 19.19 -20.36 2.68
CA ILE A 40 19.20 -20.26 4.16
C ILE A 40 20.36 -21.08 4.73
N TYR A 41 20.59 -22.28 4.21
CA TYR A 41 21.66 -23.16 4.68
C TYR A 41 23.04 -22.54 4.41
N GLN A 42 23.26 -22.08 3.19
CA GLN A 42 24.50 -21.42 2.78
C GLN A 42 24.76 -20.18 3.62
N SER A 43 23.75 -19.30 3.72
CA SER A 43 23.83 -18.08 4.55
C SER A 43 24.14 -18.43 6.01
N SER A 44 23.54 -19.48 6.57
CA SER A 44 23.80 -19.89 7.96
C SER A 44 25.22 -20.44 8.15
N SER A 45 25.79 -21.05 7.12
CA SER A 45 27.15 -21.63 7.16
C SER A 45 28.22 -20.54 7.08
N ASP A 46 27.98 -19.50 6.27
CA ASP A 46 28.92 -18.38 6.05
C ASP A 46 28.90 -17.34 7.19
N LEU A 47 27.85 -17.33 8.02
CA LEU A 47 27.68 -16.37 9.11
C LEU A 47 28.58 -16.67 10.32
N ILE A 48 29.21 -15.62 10.84
CA ILE A 48 29.88 -15.64 12.15
C ILE A 48 28.85 -15.27 13.22
N ALA A 49 28.50 -16.22 14.08
CA ALA A 49 27.57 -15.99 15.18
C ALA A 49 28.26 -15.16 16.29
N VAL A 50 27.76 -13.95 16.51
CA VAL A 50 28.24 -13.06 17.58
C VAL A 50 27.71 -13.47 18.95
N PHE A 51 26.51 -14.05 18.99
CA PHE A 51 25.86 -14.52 20.22
C PHE A 51 25.96 -16.04 20.35
N PRO A 52 26.12 -16.59 21.58
CA PRO A 52 26.19 -18.02 21.80
C PRO A 52 24.83 -18.71 21.65
N LYS A 53 24.87 -20.00 21.30
CA LYS A 53 23.71 -20.90 21.26
C LYS A 53 23.32 -21.37 22.66
N ASP A 54 22.86 -20.45 23.51
CA ASP A 54 22.40 -20.73 24.87
C ASP A 54 20.91 -20.38 25.09
N ASP A 55 20.39 -20.72 26.27
CA ASP A 55 18.99 -20.46 26.60
C ASP A 55 18.69 -18.97 26.81
N ASN A 56 19.69 -18.13 27.11
CA ASN A 56 19.52 -16.69 27.26
C ASN A 56 19.30 -16.02 25.90
N THR A 57 20.19 -16.26 24.93
CA THR A 57 20.04 -15.80 23.54
C THR A 57 18.72 -16.27 22.94
N LYS A 58 18.40 -17.55 23.14
CA LYS A 58 17.12 -18.13 22.69
C LYS A 58 15.91 -17.41 23.29
N ARG A 59 15.97 -17.04 24.58
CA ARG A 59 14.89 -16.31 25.26
C ARG A 59 14.75 -14.90 24.71
N LEU A 60 15.86 -14.17 24.51
CA LEU A 60 15.86 -12.83 23.93
C LEU A 60 15.25 -12.82 22.51
N ILE A 61 15.67 -13.75 21.65
CA ILE A 61 15.12 -13.87 20.29
C ILE A 61 13.62 -14.16 20.34
N ARG A 62 13.17 -15.05 21.24
CA ARG A 62 11.74 -15.36 21.39
C ARG A 62 10.93 -14.16 21.88
N GLN A 63 11.47 -13.39 22.83
CA GLN A 63 10.82 -12.17 23.31
C GLN A 63 10.71 -11.15 22.18
N ALA A 64 11.79 -10.92 21.41
CA ALA A 64 11.75 -10.01 20.26
C ALA A 64 10.73 -10.45 19.20
N VAL A 65 10.66 -11.75 18.88
CA VAL A 65 9.65 -12.30 17.97
C VAL A 65 8.24 -12.13 18.52
N ALA A 66 8.02 -12.35 19.82
CA ALA A 66 6.72 -12.13 20.45
C ALA A 66 6.31 -10.66 20.37
N MET A 67 7.20 -9.73 20.70
CA MET A 67 6.95 -8.29 20.58
C MET A 67 6.62 -7.87 19.15
N LEU A 68 7.35 -8.39 18.15
CA LEU A 68 7.08 -8.13 16.74
C LEU A 68 5.70 -8.66 16.31
N ASN A 69 5.34 -9.87 16.74
CA ASN A 69 4.04 -10.46 16.43
C ASN A 69 2.90 -9.67 17.07
N THR A 70 3.04 -9.28 18.35
CA THR A 70 2.06 -8.44 19.04
C THR A 70 1.89 -7.09 18.32
N ALA A 71 3.00 -6.41 17.97
CA ALA A 71 2.93 -5.15 17.24
C ALA A 71 2.26 -5.33 15.87
N SER A 72 2.54 -6.42 15.15
CA SER A 72 1.89 -6.73 13.87
C SER A 72 0.37 -6.93 14.04
N GLN A 73 -0.05 -7.65 15.07
CA GLN A 73 -1.47 -7.85 15.39
C GLN A 73 -2.18 -6.54 15.72
N THR A 74 -1.56 -5.68 16.54
CA THR A 74 -2.11 -4.35 16.85
C THR A 74 -2.29 -3.52 15.59
N VAL A 75 -1.30 -3.51 14.68
CA VAL A 75 -1.39 -2.79 13.42
C VAL A 75 -2.54 -3.31 12.55
N GLU A 76 -2.74 -4.63 12.46
CA GLU A 76 -3.88 -5.18 11.70
C GLU A 76 -5.22 -4.84 12.36
N SER A 77 -5.32 -4.87 13.69
CA SER A 77 -6.53 -4.45 14.41
C SER A 77 -6.91 -3.01 14.08
N LEU A 78 -5.94 -2.09 14.14
CA LEU A 78 -6.14 -0.69 13.80
C LEU A 78 -6.53 -0.52 12.33
N ARG A 79 -5.96 -1.29 11.40
CA ARG A 79 -6.36 -1.25 9.99
C ARG A 79 -7.81 -1.68 9.79
N LEU A 80 -8.27 -2.71 10.49
CA LEU A 80 -9.66 -3.15 10.44
C LEU A 80 -10.60 -2.09 11.02
N GLU A 81 -10.21 -1.42 12.10
CA GLU A 81 -10.98 -0.30 12.67
C GLU A 81 -11.04 0.90 11.72
N MET A 82 -9.92 1.23 11.05
CA MET A 82 -9.89 2.27 10.02
C MET A 82 -10.84 1.95 8.86
N ASP A 83 -10.85 0.70 8.40
CA ASP A 83 -11.74 0.27 7.32
C ASP A 83 -13.21 0.29 7.75
N ARG A 84 -13.52 -0.15 8.97
CA ARG A 84 -14.87 -0.03 9.54
C ARG A 84 -15.31 1.42 9.62
N ALA A 85 -14.47 2.32 10.13
CA ALA A 85 -14.78 3.74 10.19
C ALA A 85 -15.01 4.33 8.80
N ALA A 86 -14.14 4.01 7.83
CA ALA A 86 -14.28 4.46 6.45
C ALA A 86 -15.54 3.92 5.79
N SER A 87 -15.96 2.69 6.10
CA SER A 87 -17.18 2.07 5.54
C SER A 87 -18.48 2.80 5.90
N THR A 88 -18.45 3.68 6.90
CA THR A 88 -19.59 4.54 7.27
C THR A 88 -19.72 5.77 6.36
N LEU A 89 -18.68 6.10 5.60
CA LEU A 89 -18.68 7.27 4.71
C LEU A 89 -19.42 6.96 3.41
N PRO A 90 -20.20 7.90 2.88
CA PRO A 90 -21.03 7.67 1.70
C PRO A 90 -20.20 7.25 0.48
N GLU A 91 -19.02 7.83 0.28
CA GLU A 91 -18.16 7.55 -0.88
C GLU A 91 -17.39 6.21 -0.81
N TYR A 92 -17.45 5.47 0.31
CA TYR A 92 -16.68 4.23 0.48
C TYR A 92 -16.90 3.20 -0.64
N PRO A 93 -18.15 2.89 -1.06
CA PRO A 93 -18.39 1.87 -2.10
C PRO A 93 -17.76 2.22 -3.44
N VAL A 94 -17.83 3.50 -3.85
CA VAL A 94 -17.25 3.96 -5.12
C VAL A 94 -15.72 3.99 -5.07
N VAL A 95 -15.14 4.30 -3.90
CA VAL A 95 -13.68 4.28 -3.70
C VAL A 95 -13.15 2.84 -3.73
N MET A 96 -13.81 1.91 -3.05
CA MET A 96 -13.42 0.50 -3.00
C MET A 96 -13.58 -0.22 -4.33
N ALA A 97 -14.44 0.26 -5.22
CA ALA A 97 -14.57 -0.23 -6.59
C ALA A 97 -13.44 0.20 -7.53
N MET A 98 -12.52 1.08 -7.10
CA MET A 98 -11.42 1.54 -7.95
C MET A 98 -10.25 0.55 -7.97
N GLY A 99 -9.67 0.33 -9.14
CA GLY A 99 -8.55 -0.59 -9.32
C GLY A 99 -7.34 -0.21 -8.45
N GLY A 100 -6.82 -1.19 -7.71
CA GLY A 100 -5.68 -0.98 -6.81
C GLY A 100 -6.05 -0.37 -5.46
N VAL A 101 -7.31 -0.02 -5.26
CA VAL A 101 -7.85 0.34 -3.94
C VAL A 101 -8.36 -0.92 -3.26
N GLY A 102 -8.10 -1.04 -1.96
CA GLY A 102 -8.53 -2.15 -1.13
C GLY A 102 -8.65 -1.68 0.32
N PRO A 103 -9.01 -2.57 1.27
CA PRO A 103 -9.42 -2.17 2.62
C PRO A 103 -8.30 -1.55 3.46
N THR A 104 -7.04 -1.62 2.99
CA THR A 104 -5.92 -0.90 3.59
C THR A 104 -5.70 0.48 2.98
N LEU A 105 -5.70 0.59 1.64
CA LEU A 105 -5.35 1.82 0.93
C LEU A 105 -6.56 2.75 0.72
N GLY A 106 -7.77 2.21 0.67
CA GLY A 106 -9.02 2.98 0.54
C GLY A 106 -9.24 3.92 1.72
N PRO A 107 -9.26 3.42 2.97
CA PRO A 107 -9.39 4.27 4.16
C PRO A 107 -8.28 5.33 4.25
N GLN A 108 -7.03 4.98 3.94
CA GLN A 108 -5.92 5.94 3.90
C GLN A 108 -6.13 7.03 2.85
N LEU A 109 -6.56 6.63 1.64
CA LEU A 109 -6.84 7.55 0.55
C LEU A 109 -7.96 8.53 0.92
N MET A 110 -9.08 8.02 1.47
CA MET A 110 -10.21 8.82 1.91
C MET A 110 -9.83 9.76 3.04
N ALA A 111 -9.08 9.31 4.04
CA ALA A 111 -8.64 10.13 5.16
C ALA A 111 -7.70 11.27 4.72
N GLU A 112 -6.75 10.99 3.83
CA GLU A 112 -5.80 11.99 3.32
C GLU A 112 -6.45 13.02 2.39
N ILE A 113 -7.42 12.58 1.57
CA ILE A 113 -8.16 13.47 0.65
C ILE A 113 -9.23 14.26 1.39
N GLY A 114 -9.87 13.66 2.40
CA GLY A 114 -11.04 14.21 3.08
C GLY A 114 -12.21 14.46 2.12
N ASP A 115 -13.04 15.43 2.48
CA ASP A 115 -14.18 15.84 1.65
C ASP A 115 -13.72 16.30 0.26
N VAL A 116 -14.22 15.62 -0.79
CA VAL A 116 -13.89 15.93 -2.18
C VAL A 116 -14.51 17.25 -2.65
N ALA A 117 -15.60 17.70 -2.02
CA ALA A 117 -16.30 18.92 -2.39
C ALA A 117 -15.45 20.18 -2.17
N ARG A 118 -14.45 20.12 -1.27
CA ARG A 118 -13.49 21.22 -1.05
C ARG A 118 -12.64 21.56 -2.28
N PHE A 119 -12.57 20.65 -3.26
CA PHE A 119 -11.80 20.86 -4.49
C PHE A 119 -12.72 21.37 -5.61
N THR A 120 -12.47 22.59 -6.07
CA THR A 120 -13.24 23.25 -7.15
C THR A 120 -13.22 22.49 -8.48
N HIS A 121 -12.13 21.77 -8.75
CA HIS A 121 -11.93 20.99 -9.97
C HIS A 121 -10.90 19.88 -9.75
N ARG A 122 -10.89 18.86 -10.63
CA ARG A 122 -9.94 17.73 -10.59
C ARG A 122 -8.46 18.12 -10.52
N GLY A 123 -8.10 19.27 -11.10
CA GLY A 123 -6.72 19.79 -11.08
C GLY A 123 -6.28 20.25 -9.69
N ALA A 124 -7.22 20.74 -8.87
CA ALA A 124 -6.94 21.15 -7.50
C ALA A 124 -6.57 19.94 -6.64
N LEU A 125 -7.25 18.80 -6.83
CA LEU A 125 -6.92 17.56 -6.12
C LEU A 125 -5.53 17.03 -6.50
N THR A 126 -5.19 17.02 -7.80
CA THR A 126 -3.86 16.56 -8.25
C THR A 126 -2.73 17.48 -7.79
N ALA A 127 -2.99 18.79 -7.75
CA ALA A 127 -2.05 19.78 -7.22
C ALA A 127 -1.88 19.64 -5.69
N PHE A 128 -2.99 19.44 -4.95
CA PHE A 128 -2.98 19.15 -3.52
C PHE A 128 -2.17 17.89 -3.20
N ALA A 129 -2.32 16.83 -3.99
CA ALA A 129 -1.55 15.61 -3.83
C ALA A 129 -0.07 15.74 -4.26
N GLY A 130 0.32 16.83 -4.93
CA GLY A 130 1.68 17.03 -5.41
C GLY A 130 2.10 16.06 -6.52
N VAL A 131 1.14 15.60 -7.33
CA VAL A 131 1.36 14.68 -8.47
C VAL A 131 1.06 15.34 -9.82
N ASP A 132 0.80 16.65 -9.82
CA ASP A 132 0.72 17.43 -11.04
C ASP A 132 2.13 17.77 -11.57
N PRO A 133 2.37 17.72 -12.89
CA PRO A 133 3.62 18.23 -13.45
C PRO A 133 3.79 19.68 -13.01
N GLY A 134 4.97 20.06 -12.53
CA GLY A 134 5.21 21.47 -12.22
C GLY A 134 4.97 22.35 -13.44
N ARG A 135 4.39 23.54 -13.24
CA ARG A 135 4.46 24.63 -14.22
C ARG A 135 5.74 25.42 -13.94
N ASP A 136 6.73 25.32 -14.83
CA ASP A 136 7.83 26.30 -14.92
C ASP A 136 7.37 27.39 -15.90
N ASP A 137 6.58 28.36 -15.42
CA ASP A 137 6.22 29.56 -16.17
C ASP A 137 7.20 30.72 -15.89
N SER A 138 8.48 30.41 -15.61
CA SER A 138 9.51 31.44 -15.47
C SER A 138 9.97 31.93 -16.86
N GLY A 139 9.21 32.85 -17.42
CA GLY A 139 9.64 33.95 -18.29
C GLY A 139 10.22 33.66 -19.68
N GLN A 140 11.02 32.61 -19.92
CA GLN A 140 11.71 32.44 -21.22
C GLN A 140 11.98 30.99 -21.67
N ARG A 141 11.63 29.95 -20.89
CA ARG A 141 11.71 28.54 -21.36
C ARG A 141 10.64 27.65 -20.75
N VAL A 142 9.77 27.11 -21.59
CA VAL A 142 8.90 25.98 -21.24
C VAL A 142 9.77 24.71 -21.17
N ARG A 143 10.10 24.23 -19.98
CA ARG A 143 10.77 22.93 -19.81
C ARG A 143 9.79 21.81 -20.12
N LYS A 144 10.15 20.89 -21.03
CA LYS A 144 9.34 19.72 -21.43
C LYS A 144 9.07 18.72 -20.28
N SER A 145 9.75 18.85 -19.14
CA SER A 145 9.58 18.02 -17.95
C SER A 145 9.96 18.83 -16.71
N VAL A 146 8.99 19.12 -15.85
CA VAL A 146 9.21 19.81 -14.56
C VAL A 146 8.94 18.79 -13.45
N PRO A 147 9.79 18.73 -12.40
CA PRO A 147 9.52 17.91 -11.22
C PRO A 147 8.15 18.23 -10.62
N THR A 148 7.48 17.22 -10.06
CA THR A 148 6.21 17.46 -9.38
C THR A 148 6.41 18.28 -8.11
N THR A 149 5.39 19.08 -7.75
CA THR A 149 5.43 19.91 -6.56
C THR A 149 5.36 19.03 -5.31
N LYS A 150 6.41 19.03 -4.48
CA LYS A 150 6.41 18.28 -3.20
C LYS A 150 5.53 18.93 -2.11
N LYS A 151 4.55 19.76 -2.49
CA LYS A 151 3.69 20.52 -1.58
C LYS A 151 2.55 19.66 -0.97
N GLY A 152 2.31 18.47 -1.51
CA GLY A 152 1.27 17.56 -1.03
C GLY A 152 1.73 16.58 0.06
N SER A 153 0.75 16.02 0.79
CA SER A 153 1.00 15.05 1.87
C SER A 153 1.91 13.90 1.40
N PRO A 154 3.01 13.61 2.13
CA PRO A 154 3.86 12.47 1.83
C PRO A 154 3.11 11.13 1.99
N TYR A 155 2.12 11.05 2.88
CA TYR A 155 1.30 9.86 3.10
C TYR A 155 0.34 9.63 1.93
N LEU A 156 -0.31 10.68 1.42
CA LEU A 156 -1.13 10.57 0.20
C LEU A 156 -0.30 10.11 -1.00
N ARG A 157 0.89 10.68 -1.21
CA ARG A 157 1.78 10.26 -2.30
C ARG A 157 2.24 8.82 -2.16
N LYS A 158 2.55 8.37 -0.94
CA LYS A 158 2.91 6.97 -0.65
C LYS A 158 1.73 6.04 -0.97
N THR A 159 0.53 6.39 -0.52
CA THR A 159 -0.69 5.62 -0.78
C THR A 159 -0.94 5.47 -2.28
N LEU A 160 -0.90 6.59 -3.03
CA LEU A 160 -1.04 6.58 -4.49
C LEU A 160 0.03 5.72 -5.17
N PHE A 161 1.28 5.80 -4.72
CA PHE A 161 2.35 4.97 -5.26
C PHE A 161 2.08 3.47 -5.03
N GLN A 162 1.59 3.08 -3.85
CA GLN A 162 1.22 1.69 -3.55
C GLN A 162 0.05 1.20 -4.40
N ILE A 163 -0.95 2.05 -4.66
CA ILE A 163 -2.06 1.74 -5.59
C ILE A 163 -1.49 1.47 -6.99
N MET A 164 -0.61 2.35 -7.49
CA MET A 164 0.00 2.20 -8.83
C MET A 164 0.87 0.95 -8.94
N ASP A 165 1.66 0.64 -7.90
CA ASP A 165 2.48 -0.57 -7.83
C ASP A 165 1.62 -1.84 -7.84
N GLY A 166 0.50 -1.82 -7.11
CA GLY A 166 -0.50 -2.91 -7.14
C GLY A 166 -1.12 -3.11 -8.52
N LEU A 167 -1.44 -2.02 -9.22
CA LEU A 167 -1.94 -2.09 -10.61
C LEU A 167 -0.90 -2.68 -11.56
N ILE A 168 0.36 -2.26 -11.47
CA ILE A 168 1.44 -2.79 -12.30
C ILE A 168 1.67 -4.29 -12.06
N LYS A 169 1.64 -4.72 -10.80
CA LYS A 169 1.89 -6.13 -10.45
C LYS A 169 0.77 -7.06 -10.93
N ARG A 170 -0.48 -6.59 -10.94
CA ARG A 170 -1.63 -7.39 -11.39
C ARG A 170 -1.90 -7.27 -12.89
N SER A 171 -1.45 -6.19 -13.53
CA SER A 171 -1.64 -5.92 -14.95
C SER A 171 -3.09 -6.06 -15.47
N PRO A 172 -4.10 -5.44 -14.81
CA PRO A 172 -5.49 -5.50 -15.27
C PRO A 172 -5.68 -4.68 -16.55
N ALA A 173 -5.85 -5.36 -17.70
CA ALA A 173 -5.89 -4.72 -19.01
C ALA A 173 -7.09 -3.79 -19.23
N ASP A 174 -8.19 -4.03 -18.51
CA ASP A 174 -9.43 -3.25 -18.52
C ASP A 174 -9.38 -2.00 -17.62
N ASP A 175 -8.38 -1.89 -16.74
CA ASP A 175 -8.23 -0.74 -15.87
C ASP A 175 -7.64 0.47 -16.65
N PRO A 176 -8.35 1.62 -16.69
CA PRO A 176 -7.92 2.78 -17.48
C PRO A 176 -6.66 3.47 -16.95
N VAL A 177 -6.32 3.28 -15.66
CA VAL A 177 -5.09 3.81 -15.08
C VAL A 177 -3.91 2.91 -15.46
N TYR A 178 -4.08 1.59 -15.35
CA TYR A 178 -3.08 0.63 -15.81
C TYR A 178 -2.77 0.80 -17.30
N ALA A 179 -3.79 0.79 -18.16
CA ALA A 179 -3.59 0.97 -19.61
C ALA A 179 -2.86 2.27 -19.95
N PHE A 180 -3.11 3.35 -19.19
CA PHE A 180 -2.38 4.61 -19.33
C PHE A 180 -0.90 4.49 -18.91
N MET A 181 -0.62 3.85 -17.78
CA MET A 181 0.76 3.63 -17.32
C MET A 181 1.53 2.72 -18.27
N ASP A 182 0.89 1.66 -18.77
CA ASP A 182 1.50 0.72 -19.70
C ASP A 182 1.83 1.41 -21.04
N LYS A 183 0.93 2.25 -21.56
CA LYS A 183 1.23 3.11 -22.71
C LYS A 183 2.43 4.02 -22.46
N LYS A 184 2.59 4.59 -21.26
CA LYS A 184 3.74 5.44 -20.90
C LYS A 184 5.03 4.62 -20.80
N ARG A 185 4.95 3.39 -20.29
CA ARG A 185 6.07 2.43 -20.26
C ARG A 185 6.52 2.07 -21.68
N ALA A 186 5.60 1.75 -22.58
CA ALA A 186 5.88 1.48 -23.99
C ALA A 186 6.52 2.67 -24.72
N GLN A 187 6.25 3.90 -24.28
CA GLN A 187 6.90 5.12 -24.76
C GLN A 187 8.31 5.36 -24.18
N GLY A 188 8.87 4.40 -23.44
CA GLY A 188 10.19 4.51 -22.83
C GLY A 188 10.27 5.51 -21.67
N LYS A 189 9.14 5.87 -21.04
CA LYS A 189 9.17 6.77 -19.87
C LYS A 189 9.80 6.06 -18.66
N PRO A 190 10.63 6.74 -17.86
CA PRO A 190 11.20 6.16 -16.64
C PRO A 190 10.13 5.75 -15.63
N TYR A 191 10.45 4.74 -14.80
CA TYR A 191 9.55 4.16 -13.80
C TYR A 191 8.77 5.20 -12.98
N TYR A 192 9.49 6.08 -12.26
CA TYR A 192 8.87 7.09 -11.40
C TYR A 192 8.04 8.13 -12.16
N VAL A 193 8.33 8.35 -13.44
CA VAL A 193 7.58 9.32 -14.28
C VAL A 193 6.21 8.76 -14.62
N TYR A 194 6.12 7.51 -15.09
CA TYR A 194 4.80 6.94 -15.38
C TYR A 194 4.02 6.57 -14.12
N MET A 195 4.69 6.25 -13.00
CA MET A 195 4.03 6.06 -11.70
C MET A 195 3.32 7.35 -11.24
N THR A 196 4.02 8.48 -11.34
CA THR A 196 3.45 9.78 -10.96
C THR A 196 2.34 10.21 -11.93
N ALA A 197 2.52 9.98 -13.23
CA ALA A 197 1.48 10.24 -14.22
C ALA A 197 0.24 9.34 -14.01
N GLY A 198 0.44 8.08 -13.62
CA GLY A 198 -0.62 7.15 -13.22
C GLY A 198 -1.39 7.67 -12.00
N ALA A 199 -0.68 8.12 -10.96
CA ALA A 199 -1.32 8.73 -9.78
C ALA A 199 -2.16 9.97 -10.14
N ASN A 200 -1.68 10.83 -11.05
CA ASN A 200 -2.45 11.97 -11.55
C ASN A 200 -3.73 11.51 -12.29
N LYS A 201 -3.60 10.51 -13.19
CA LYS A 201 -4.73 9.92 -13.91
C LYS A 201 -5.75 9.29 -12.95
N PHE A 202 -5.28 8.57 -11.93
CA PHE A 202 -6.10 7.97 -10.88
C PHE A 202 -6.89 9.03 -10.12
N LEU A 203 -6.24 10.09 -9.61
CA LEU A 203 -6.93 11.15 -8.86
C LEU A 203 -7.96 11.90 -9.69
N ARG A 204 -7.72 12.07 -11.00
CA ARG A 204 -8.72 12.66 -11.91
C ARG A 204 -9.97 11.79 -12.03
N ILE A 205 -9.80 10.47 -12.09
CA ILE A 205 -10.91 9.51 -12.11
C ILE A 205 -11.61 9.50 -10.75
N TYR A 206 -10.83 9.47 -9.66
CA TYR A 206 -11.33 9.52 -8.28
C TYR A 206 -12.25 10.72 -8.08
N TYR A 207 -11.78 11.93 -8.41
CA TYR A 207 -12.56 13.15 -8.28
C TYR A 207 -13.90 13.08 -9.03
N GLY A 208 -13.86 12.61 -10.29
CA GLY A 208 -15.07 12.51 -11.11
C GLY A 208 -16.07 11.51 -10.53
N ARG A 209 -15.62 10.28 -10.27
CA ARG A 209 -16.49 9.19 -9.79
C ARG A 209 -17.07 9.47 -8.42
N VAL A 210 -16.26 9.97 -7.48
CA VAL A 210 -16.75 10.28 -6.12
C VAL A 210 -17.77 11.41 -6.16
N LYS A 211 -17.49 12.49 -6.92
CA LYS A 211 -18.41 13.62 -7.00
C LYS A 211 -19.73 13.25 -7.69
N GLU A 212 -19.67 12.47 -8.78
CA GLU A 212 -20.84 11.94 -9.47
C GLU A 212 -21.67 11.04 -8.54
N TYR A 213 -21.00 10.13 -7.84
CA TYR A 213 -21.66 9.23 -6.89
C TYR A 213 -22.33 9.99 -5.75
N LEU A 214 -21.64 10.93 -5.10
CA LEU A 214 -22.21 11.74 -4.02
C LEU A 214 -23.39 12.59 -4.50
N ALA A 215 -23.34 13.12 -5.72
CA ALA A 215 -24.45 13.86 -6.31
C ALA A 215 -25.66 12.97 -6.65
N SER A 216 -25.46 11.66 -6.84
CA SER A 216 -26.53 10.70 -7.11
C SER A 216 -27.24 10.19 -5.85
N LEU A 217 -26.66 10.43 -4.66
CA LEU A 217 -27.27 10.02 -3.41
C LEU A 217 -28.51 10.89 -3.10
N PRO A 218 -29.57 10.32 -2.53
CA PRO A 218 -30.70 11.11 -2.05
C PRO A 218 -30.19 12.13 -1.03
N GLN A 219 -30.57 13.40 -1.19
CA GLN A 219 -30.33 14.37 -0.12
C GLN A 219 -31.12 13.90 1.10
N ALA A 220 -30.43 13.71 2.22
CA ALA A 220 -31.10 13.44 3.48
C ALA A 220 -32.08 14.59 3.74
N SER A 221 -33.37 14.29 3.66
CA SER A 221 -34.44 15.21 4.01
C SER A 221 -34.16 15.77 5.40
N GLY A 222 -33.91 17.07 5.47
CA GLY A 222 -33.78 17.80 6.72
C GLY A 222 -35.01 17.52 7.59
N GLY A 223 -34.77 17.21 8.86
CA GLY A 223 -35.84 17.01 9.83
C GLY A 223 -36.75 18.24 9.85
N GLU A 224 -38.04 17.98 9.72
CA GLU A 224 -39.09 18.97 9.92
C GLU A 224 -38.94 19.56 11.33
N GLU A 225 -38.84 20.89 11.39
CA GLU A 225 -39.08 21.69 12.58
C GLU A 225 -40.52 21.44 13.03
N GLY A 226 -40.70 20.55 14.01
CA GLY A 226 -41.91 20.45 14.81
C GLY A 226 -42.02 21.65 15.74
N ASN A 227 -42.50 22.77 15.19
CA ASN A 227 -43.01 23.90 15.95
C ASN A 227 -44.34 23.51 16.61
N ASP A 228 -44.28 22.91 17.81
CA ASP A 228 -45.46 22.79 18.68
C ASP A 228 -45.45 23.93 19.70
N GLY A 229 -46.06 25.04 19.29
CA GLY A 229 -46.58 26.05 20.20
C GLY A 229 -48.00 25.67 20.63
N ILE A 230 -48.19 25.47 21.94
CA ILE A 230 -49.41 25.80 22.68
C ILE A 230 -48.97 26.53 23.94
#